data_AF-A0A838S096-F1
#
_entry.id   AF-A0A838S096-F1
#
_cell.length_a   1.000
_cell.length_b   1.000
_cell.length_c   1.000
_cell.angle_alpha   90.00
_cell.angle_beta   90.00
_cell.angle_gamma   90.00
#
_symmetry.space_group_name_H-M   'P 1'
#
loop_
_entity.id
_entity.type
_entity.pdbx_description
1 polymer ?
#
loop_
_entity_poly.entity_id
_entity_poly.type
_entity_poly.pdbx_seq_one_letter_code
_entity_poly.pdbx_strand_id
1 'polypeptide(L)'
;MIEAKSSASKPAAVFTVIEKLRPRLAQVVGILGFTAVLSRALAIANADFAWLRTVHVKPNGSLKGLDELEAKVDPQEIAEGRVVLLAEFVSLLVDLIGERIVLQLVHQAMPKLSKDDLYFGKGSEREKK
;
A
#
# COMPACT_ATOMS: atom_id res chain seq x y z
N MET A 1 18.59 -15.78 -30.26
CA MET A 1 18.85 -14.36 -29.97
C MET A 1 17.88 -13.93 -28.90
N ILE A 2 18.40 -13.41 -27.79
CA ILE A 2 17.68 -13.03 -26.59
C ILE A 2 17.40 -11.54 -26.72
N GLU A 3 16.14 -11.10 -26.68
CA GLU A 3 15.82 -9.69 -26.45
C GLU A 3 15.21 -9.54 -25.07
N ALA A 4 15.99 -8.89 -24.21
CA ALA A 4 15.71 -8.68 -22.81
C ALA A 4 14.82 -7.44 -22.62
N LYS A 5 13.68 -7.67 -21.97
CA LYS A 5 13.22 -6.99 -20.74
C LYS A 5 13.45 -5.47 -20.66
N SER A 6 12.37 -4.71 -20.87
CA SER A 6 12.08 -3.54 -20.05
C SER A 6 10.58 -3.44 -19.81
N SER A 7 10.12 -4.17 -18.80
CA SER A 7 8.82 -3.92 -18.20
C SER A 7 8.99 -2.74 -17.25
N ALA A 8 8.94 -1.52 -17.79
CA ALA A 8 8.69 -0.32 -17.01
C ALA A 8 7.20 -0.32 -16.61
N SER A 9 6.81 -1.27 -15.76
CA SER A 9 5.42 -1.37 -15.29
C SER A 9 5.31 -0.95 -13.83
N LYS A 10 4.74 0.23 -13.64
CA LYS A 10 3.79 0.60 -12.57
C LYS A 10 4.32 1.10 -11.20
N PRO A 11 5.11 2.17 -11.13
CA PRO A 11 5.14 3.02 -9.93
C PRO A 11 3.76 3.67 -9.64
N ALA A 12 2.98 4.00 -10.68
CA ALA A 12 1.65 4.61 -10.55
C ALA A 12 0.55 3.65 -10.06
N ALA A 13 0.75 2.33 -10.15
CA ALA A 13 -0.30 1.38 -9.77
C ALA A 13 -0.45 1.22 -8.26
N VAL A 14 0.59 1.45 -7.46
CA VAL A 14 0.52 1.25 -6.00
C VAL A 14 -0.47 2.22 -5.34
N PHE A 15 -0.42 3.50 -5.70
CA PHE A 15 -1.44 4.45 -5.25
C PHE A 15 -2.79 4.15 -5.85
N THR A 16 -2.83 3.66 -7.08
CA THR A 16 -4.08 3.16 -7.68
C THR A 16 -4.69 2.03 -6.84
N VAL A 17 -3.89 1.18 -6.18
CA VAL A 17 -4.40 0.14 -5.27
C VAL A 17 -5.04 0.74 -4.02
N ILE A 18 -4.35 1.68 -3.33
CA ILE A 18 -4.88 2.35 -2.13
C ILE A 18 -6.17 3.12 -2.46
N GLU A 19 -6.19 3.85 -3.58
CA GLU A 19 -7.37 4.58 -4.07
C GLU A 19 -8.53 3.63 -4.40
N LYS A 20 -8.25 2.47 -5.02
CA LYS A 20 -9.26 1.44 -5.33
C LYS A 20 -9.82 0.76 -4.08
N LEU A 21 -9.02 0.61 -3.03
CA LEU A 21 -9.45 0.02 -1.77
C LEU A 21 -10.27 0.99 -0.93
N ARG A 22 -10.05 2.32 -1.07
CA ARG A 22 -10.74 3.36 -0.30
C ARG A 22 -12.25 3.16 -0.19
N PRO A 23 -13.05 3.08 -1.27
CA PRO A 23 -14.51 3.04 -1.15
C PRO A 23 -14.98 1.81 -0.36
N ARG A 24 -14.29 0.67 -0.50
CA ARG A 24 -14.64 -0.57 0.21
C ARG A 24 -14.21 -0.53 1.66
N LEU A 25 -12.98 -0.09 1.93
CA LEU A 25 -12.50 0.07 3.30
C LEU A 25 -13.31 1.11 4.06
N ALA A 26 -13.73 2.20 3.41
CA ALA A 26 -14.62 3.19 4.01
C ALA A 26 -15.99 2.60 4.39
N GLN A 27 -16.47 1.56 3.70
CA GLN A 27 -17.69 0.84 4.10
C GLN A 27 -17.49 -0.06 5.34
N VAL A 28 -16.28 -0.58 5.54
CA VAL A 28 -15.99 -1.51 6.66
C VAL A 28 -15.56 -0.76 7.91
N VAL A 29 -14.60 0.17 7.79
CA VAL A 29 -13.97 0.88 8.92
C VAL A 29 -14.29 2.38 8.95
N GLY A 30 -15.06 2.89 7.99
CA GLY A 30 -15.31 4.32 7.84
C GLY A 30 -14.15 5.08 7.18
N ILE A 31 -14.44 6.26 6.64
CA ILE A 31 -13.41 7.12 6.01
C ILE A 31 -12.36 7.60 7.01
N LEU A 32 -12.75 7.83 8.27
CA LEU A 32 -11.84 8.20 9.35
C LEU A 32 -10.91 7.04 9.71
N GLY A 33 -11.44 5.81 9.79
CA GLY A 33 -10.64 4.61 10.03
C GLY A 33 -9.62 4.37 8.90
N PHE A 34 -10.07 4.47 7.65
CA PHE A 34 -9.18 4.39 6.49
C PHE A 34 -8.05 5.43 6.55
N THR A 35 -8.41 6.69 6.82
CA THR A 35 -7.46 7.80 6.88
C THR A 35 -6.46 7.63 8.03
N ALA A 36 -6.92 7.15 9.19
CA ALA A 36 -6.06 6.88 10.34
C ALA A 36 -5.06 5.76 10.08
N VAL A 37 -5.51 4.65 9.49
CA VAL A 37 -4.63 3.52 9.13
C VAL A 37 -3.61 3.96 8.08
N LEU A 38 -4.03 4.69 7.04
CA LEU A 38 -3.12 5.19 6.01
C LEU A 38 -2.10 6.20 6.56
N SER A 39 -2.52 7.06 7.48
CA SER A 39 -1.61 8.00 8.15
C SER A 39 -0.58 7.28 9.01
N ARG A 40 -0.98 6.21 9.70
CA ARG A 40 -0.07 5.38 10.49
C ARG A 40 0.91 4.63 9.60
N ALA A 41 0.44 4.03 8.50
CA ALA A 41 1.30 3.37 7.52
C ALA A 41 2.36 4.31 6.95
N LEU A 42 1.95 5.54 6.63
CA LEU A 42 2.86 6.59 6.18
C LEU A 42 3.88 6.96 7.26
N ALA A 43 3.48 7.08 8.52
CA ALA A 43 4.40 7.34 9.62
C ALA A 43 5.46 6.24 9.80
N ILE A 44 5.11 4.98 9.56
CA ILE A 44 6.06 3.85 9.60
C ILE A 44 6.99 3.91 8.39
N ALA A 45 6.46 4.05 7.17
CA ALA A 45 7.26 4.12 5.95
C ALA A 45 8.21 5.35 5.91
N ASN A 46 7.86 6.43 6.60
CA ASN A 46 8.74 7.60 6.80
C ASN A 46 10.03 7.29 7.56
N ALA A 47 10.10 6.19 8.30
CA ALA A 47 11.31 5.74 8.97
C ALA A 47 12.35 5.24 7.95
N ASP A 48 11.89 4.58 6.89
CA ASP A 48 12.74 4.00 5.85
C ASP A 48 13.02 4.99 4.71
N PHE A 49 12.06 5.86 4.37
CA PHE A 49 12.19 6.83 3.28
C PHE A 49 11.87 8.25 3.76
N ALA A 50 12.90 9.05 4.00
CA ALA A 50 12.75 10.41 4.53
C ALA A 50 11.94 11.34 3.61
N TRP A 51 11.94 11.08 2.29
CA TRP A 51 11.16 11.86 1.33
C TRP A 51 9.65 11.66 1.47
N LEU A 52 9.19 10.54 2.03
CA LEU A 52 7.76 10.31 2.29
C LEU A 52 7.18 11.31 3.31
N ARG A 53 8.02 12.01 4.08
CA ARG A 53 7.60 13.07 5.01
C ARG A 53 6.91 14.24 4.32
N THR A 54 7.15 14.46 3.03
CA THR A 54 6.45 15.49 2.26
C THR A 54 5.10 15.01 1.74
N VAL A 55 4.85 13.70 1.77
CA VAL A 55 3.57 13.11 1.44
C VAL A 55 2.61 13.30 2.60
N HIS A 56 1.37 13.69 2.30
CA HIS A 56 0.35 13.92 3.32
C HIS A 56 -0.95 13.20 2.95
N VAL A 57 -1.60 12.61 3.95
CA VAL A 57 -2.95 12.03 3.81
C VAL A 57 -3.98 13.15 4.01
N LYS A 58 -4.82 13.39 3.01
CA LYS A 58 -5.94 14.33 3.11
C LYS A 58 -7.11 13.72 3.90
N PRO A 59 -8.04 14.54 4.43
CA PRO A 59 -9.23 14.05 5.14
C PRO A 59 -10.15 13.12 4.33
N ASN A 60 -10.07 13.18 2.99
CA ASN A 60 -10.78 12.27 2.09
C ASN A 60 -10.00 10.96 1.81
N GLY A 61 -8.87 10.74 2.50
CA GLY A 61 -8.00 9.60 2.33
C GLY A 61 -7.06 9.65 1.13
N SER A 62 -7.03 10.73 0.34
CA SER A 62 -6.13 10.87 -0.81
C SER A 62 -4.75 11.37 -0.41
N LEU A 63 -3.72 10.96 -1.13
CA LEU A 63 -2.34 11.36 -0.87
C LEU A 63 -1.99 12.62 -1.68
N LYS A 64 -1.29 13.55 -1.04
CA LYS A 64 -0.75 14.79 -1.65
C LYS A 64 0.77 14.82 -1.52
N GLY A 65 1.46 15.49 -2.44
CA GLY A 65 2.90 15.79 -2.33
C GLY A 65 3.79 14.90 -3.19
N LEU A 66 3.22 13.89 -3.83
CA LEU A 66 3.93 12.93 -4.69
C LEU A 66 4.35 13.54 -6.03
N ASP A 67 3.50 14.38 -6.63
CA ASP A 67 3.79 15.03 -7.91
C ASP A 67 5.02 15.97 -7.81
N GLU A 68 5.24 16.54 -6.63
CA GLU A 68 6.38 17.44 -6.34
C GLU A 68 7.70 16.67 -6.12
N LEU A 69 7.62 15.36 -5.87
CA LEU A 69 8.75 14.48 -5.59
C LEU A 69 9.29 13.78 -6.83
N GLU A 70 8.44 13.51 -7.83
CA GLU A 70 8.85 12.86 -9.10
C GLU A 70 9.94 13.64 -9.85
N ALA A 71 10.11 14.93 -9.56
CA ALA A 71 11.18 15.76 -10.12
C ALA A 71 12.48 15.79 -9.29
N LYS A 72 12.48 15.27 -8.05
CA LYS A 72 13.58 15.45 -7.07
C LYS A 72 14.16 14.15 -6.51
N VAL A 73 13.39 13.07 -6.53
CA VAL A 73 13.77 11.77 -5.97
C VAL A 73 13.91 10.77 -7.11
N ASP A 74 14.87 9.84 -6.96
CA ASP A 74 15.09 8.81 -7.96
C ASP A 74 13.80 7.98 -8.19
N PRO A 75 13.39 7.72 -9.44
CA PRO A 75 12.17 6.99 -9.74
C PRO A 75 12.11 5.57 -9.12
N GLN A 76 13.26 4.91 -8.96
CA GLN A 76 13.35 3.61 -8.30
C GLN A 76 13.12 3.74 -6.80
N GLU A 77 13.74 4.74 -6.16
CA GLU A 77 13.51 5.03 -4.73
C GLU A 77 12.05 5.41 -4.45
N ILE A 78 11.43 6.16 -5.36
CA ILE A 78 9.99 6.44 -5.32
C ILE A 78 9.16 5.14 -5.38
N ALA A 79 9.51 4.23 -6.30
CA ALA A 79 8.80 2.97 -6.45
C ALA A 79 8.93 2.09 -5.19
N GLU A 80 10.12 2.01 -4.60
CA GLU A 80 10.39 1.25 -3.38
C GLU A 80 9.60 1.81 -2.19
N GLY A 81 9.64 3.13 -1.96
CA GLY A 81 8.88 3.77 -0.88
C GLY A 81 7.36 3.63 -1.05
N ARG A 82 6.86 3.61 -2.29
CA ARG A 82 5.44 3.29 -2.58
C ARG A 82 5.09 1.87 -2.16
N VAL A 83 5.93 0.90 -2.50
CA VAL A 83 5.71 -0.51 -2.15
C VAL A 83 5.74 -0.70 -0.64
N VAL A 84 6.71 -0.10 0.06
CA VAL A 84 6.80 -0.15 1.53
C VAL A 84 5.57 0.47 2.19
N LEU A 85 5.12 1.64 1.72
CA LEU A 85 3.88 2.25 2.21
C LEU A 85 2.66 1.35 2.03
N LEU A 86 2.53 0.68 0.88
CA LEU A 86 1.44 -0.27 0.64
C LEU A 86 1.55 -1.49 1.56
N ALA A 87 2.75 -2.03 1.74
CA ALA A 87 2.99 -3.18 2.61
C ALA A 87 2.61 -2.87 4.07
N GLU A 88 3.04 -1.70 4.58
CA GLU A 88 2.68 -1.24 5.93
C GLU A 88 1.17 -1.01 6.08
N PHE A 89 0.55 -0.39 5.06
CA PHE A 89 -0.90 -0.16 5.07
C PHE A 89 -1.68 -1.47 5.14
N VAL A 90 -1.30 -2.44 4.32
CA VAL A 90 -1.94 -3.75 4.28
C VAL A 90 -1.68 -4.53 5.57
N SER A 91 -0.45 -4.48 6.11
CA SER A 91 -0.11 -5.14 7.38
C SER A 91 -0.97 -4.62 8.53
N LEU A 92 -1.13 -3.30 8.64
CA LEU A 92 -2.01 -2.69 9.64
C LEU A 92 -3.48 -3.07 9.46
N LEU A 93 -3.95 -3.24 8.22
CA LEU A 93 -5.31 -3.74 7.98
C LEU A 93 -5.45 -5.19 8.41
N VAL A 94 -4.46 -6.04 8.14
CA VAL A 94 -4.46 -7.44 8.58
C VAL A 94 -4.51 -7.51 10.10
N ASP A 95 -3.74 -6.67 10.80
CA ASP A 95 -3.74 -6.60 12.26
C ASP A 95 -5.07 -6.10 12.84
N LEU A 96 -5.78 -5.19 12.14
CA LEU A 96 -7.01 -4.57 12.63
C LEU A 96 -8.27 -5.41 12.37
N ILE A 97 -8.44 -5.90 11.13
CA ILE A 97 -9.67 -6.57 10.68
C ILE A 97 -9.45 -8.02 10.26
N GLY A 98 -8.21 -8.51 10.32
CA GLY A 98 -7.86 -9.87 9.97
C GLY A 98 -7.61 -10.08 8.47
N GLU A 99 -6.68 -10.98 8.19
CA GLU A 99 -6.22 -11.33 6.84
C GLU A 99 -7.35 -11.70 5.87
N ARG A 100 -8.31 -12.51 6.34
CA ARG A 100 -9.44 -12.96 5.53
C ARG A 100 -10.28 -11.80 4.98
N ILE A 101 -10.52 -10.77 5.79
CA ILE A 101 -11.33 -9.62 5.37
C ILE A 101 -10.53 -8.77 4.39
N VAL A 102 -9.25 -8.54 4.67
CA VAL A 102 -8.35 -7.81 3.76
C VAL A 102 -8.30 -8.47 2.39
N LEU A 103 -8.12 -9.79 2.33
CA LEU A 103 -8.13 -10.56 1.08
C LEU A 103 -9.43 -10.43 0.30
N GLN A 104 -10.57 -10.50 1.00
CA GLN A 104 -11.87 -10.32 0.37
C GLN A 104 -12.02 -8.91 -0.22
N LEU A 105 -11.58 -7.88 0.50
CA LEU A 105 -11.63 -6.49 0.04
C LEU A 105 -10.73 -6.26 -1.18
N VAL A 106 -9.51 -6.81 -1.16
CA VAL A 106 -8.58 -6.73 -2.30
C VAL A 106 -9.15 -7.43 -3.53
N HIS A 107 -9.68 -8.64 -3.37
CA HIS A 107 -10.30 -9.39 -4.47
C HIS A 107 -11.55 -8.66 -5.01
N GLN A 108 -12.36 -8.06 -4.15
CA GLN A 108 -13.52 -7.26 -4.57
C GLN A 108 -13.13 -5.96 -5.29
N ALA A 109 -12.05 -5.30 -4.86
CA ALA A 109 -11.54 -4.08 -5.50
C ALA A 109 -10.79 -4.37 -6.81
N MET A 110 -10.20 -5.57 -6.93
CA MET A 110 -9.39 -5.98 -8.07
C MET A 110 -9.71 -7.44 -8.47
N PRO A 111 -10.82 -7.66 -9.19
CA PRO A 111 -11.29 -9.00 -9.56
C PRO A 111 -10.39 -9.73 -10.57
N LYS A 112 -9.34 -9.07 -11.09
CA LYS A 112 -8.36 -9.66 -12.03
C LYS A 112 -7.14 -10.28 -11.33
N LEU A 113 -7.03 -10.17 -10.01
CA LEU A 113 -5.95 -10.80 -9.24
C LEU A 113 -6.44 -12.18 -8.77
N SER A 114 -5.69 -13.25 -9.08
CA SER A 114 -6.04 -14.57 -8.55
C SER A 114 -5.83 -14.56 -7.03
N LYS A 115 -6.58 -15.39 -6.30
CA LYS A 115 -6.38 -15.56 -4.86
C LYS A 115 -5.01 -16.13 -4.53
N ASP A 116 -4.41 -16.88 -5.46
CA ASP A 116 -3.06 -17.44 -5.33
C ASP A 116 -1.98 -16.34 -5.33
N ASP A 117 -2.23 -15.21 -6.00
CA ASP A 117 -1.30 -14.07 -6.04
C ASP A 117 -1.31 -13.23 -4.75
N LEU A 118 -2.31 -13.44 -3.89
CA LEU A 118 -2.55 -12.65 -2.69
C LEU A 118 -2.24 -13.43 -1.39
N TYR A 119 -1.65 -14.62 -1.48
CA TYR A 119 -1.31 -15.41 -0.29
C TYR A 119 -0.38 -14.63 0.64
N PHE A 120 -0.93 -14.12 1.75
CA PHE A 120 -0.13 -13.59 2.85
C PHE A 120 0.51 -14.80 3.52
N GLY A 121 1.82 -14.92 3.38
CA GLY A 121 2.57 -16.02 3.98
C GLY A 121 2.17 -16.17 5.44
N LYS A 122 1.68 -17.36 5.80
CA LYS A 122 1.28 -17.72 7.16
C LYS A 122 2.42 -17.34 8.11
N GLY A 123 2.18 -16.35 8.97
CA GLY A 123 3.14 -15.87 9.96
C GLY A 123 3.74 -17.07 10.71
N SER A 124 5.03 -17.28 10.50
CA SER A 124 5.81 -18.32 11.16
C SER A 124 5.77 -18.11 12.67
N GLU A 125 5.65 -19.24 13.34
CA GLU A 125 5.39 -19.42 14.76
C GLU A 125 6.27 -18.55 15.67
N ARG A 126 5.66 -18.09 16.76
CA ARG A 126 6.36 -17.54 17.92
C ARG A 126 7.32 -18.61 18.45
N GLU A 127 8.61 -18.48 18.17
CA GLU A 127 9.62 -19.21 18.91
C GLU A 127 9.84 -18.51 20.26
N LYS A 128 9.32 -19.14 21.31
CA LYS A 128 9.63 -18.81 22.69
C LYS A 128 11.09 -19.17 22.95
N LYS A 129 11.86 -18.25 23.51
CA LYS A 129 13.09 -18.56 24.23
C LYS A 129 13.06 -17.89 25.59
#